data_AF-A0A1A2E3C1-F1
#
_entry.id   AF-A0A1A2E3C1-F1
#
_cell.length_a   1.000
_cell.length_b   1.000
_cell.length_c   1.000
_cell.angle_alpha   90.00
_cell.angle_beta   90.00
_cell.angle_gamma   90.00
#
_symmetry.space_group_name_H-M   'P 1'
#
loop_
_entity.id
_entity.type
_entity.pdbx_description
1 polymer ?
#
loop_
_entity_poly.entity_id
_entity_poly.type
_entity_poly.pdbx_seq_one_letter_code
_entity_poly.pdbx_strand_id
1 'polypeptide(L)'
;MPRDIGKPLFVYGNLKPGELGYDLIAERVISQRSAKLPGHIWVRDGVPLADVTAGGGLISGYTLALSTEGYSKVGEIEPATHYRWSDATCTEPAGLEVNILGPVEGLTADRGGGDVLHEEWTTASDPLFAHGLTAVATTLRTDGRMPFGGSFSDAETWTRFYRLQAAYMLACSILERVAFWASPNAGPTAAVKAVGHQPGFVAAVRQGGVSIPKDPVYRADKPRKKAHLNTPDQFADWAYQIRSNLMHRGKSAGNEAELVRTALIDLHDVLRTYLLTKVPGFGETWTETDAEGEPYSWRIKPEFDASPGD
;
A
#
# COMPACT_ATOMS: atom_id res chain seq x y z
N MET A 1 -16.94 1.21 -19.85
CA MET A 1 -16.44 2.25 -20.76
C MET A 1 -17.30 3.50 -20.58
N PRO A 2 -16.72 4.71 -20.67
CA PRO A 2 -17.49 5.94 -20.75
C PRO A 2 -18.27 6.03 -22.07
N ARG A 3 -19.22 6.96 -22.14
CA ARG A 3 -20.04 7.18 -23.34
C ARG A 3 -19.27 7.85 -24.48
N ASP A 4 -18.37 8.76 -24.14
CA ASP A 4 -17.58 9.52 -25.10
C ASP A 4 -16.09 9.48 -24.72
N ILE A 5 -15.32 8.67 -25.45
CA ILE A 5 -13.87 8.53 -25.25
C ILE A 5 -13.06 9.69 -25.86
N GLY A 6 -13.71 10.64 -26.53
CA GLY A 6 -13.09 11.88 -26.99
C GLY A 6 -12.85 12.88 -25.86
N LYS A 7 -13.57 12.76 -24.75
CA LYS A 7 -13.39 13.58 -23.55
C LYS A 7 -12.26 13.02 -22.68
N PRO A 8 -11.31 13.84 -22.17
CA PRO A 8 -10.28 13.34 -21.28
C PRO A 8 -10.87 12.80 -19.97
N LEU A 9 -10.15 11.90 -19.30
CA LEU A 9 -10.50 11.39 -17.98
C LEU A 9 -9.99 12.34 -16.89
N PHE A 10 -10.85 12.80 -16.00
CA PHE A 10 -10.47 13.46 -14.76
C PHE A 10 -10.19 12.41 -13.67
N VAL A 11 -8.95 12.40 -13.17
CA VAL A 11 -8.49 11.57 -12.06
C VAL A 11 -8.23 12.41 -10.83
N TYR A 12 -8.66 11.91 -9.67
CA TYR A 12 -8.56 12.59 -8.38
C TYR A 12 -8.09 11.67 -7.24
N GLY A 13 -7.87 10.39 -7.55
CA GLY A 13 -7.50 9.34 -6.60
C GLY A 13 -6.22 8.60 -7.02
N ASN A 14 -6.21 7.28 -6.84
CA ASN A 14 -5.07 6.39 -7.05
C ASN A 14 -4.46 6.43 -8.47
N LEU A 15 -5.22 6.86 -9.49
CA LEU A 15 -4.74 7.01 -10.87
C LEU A 15 -4.19 8.41 -11.19
N LYS A 16 -4.08 9.32 -10.21
CA LYS A 16 -3.40 10.60 -10.41
C LYS A 16 -1.89 10.38 -10.64
N PRO A 17 -1.23 11.20 -11.49
CA PRO A 17 0.23 11.22 -11.56
C PRO A 17 0.85 11.38 -10.16
N GLY A 18 1.85 10.56 -9.86
CA GLY A 18 2.50 10.54 -8.54
C GLY A 18 1.82 9.67 -7.49
N GLU A 19 0.73 8.97 -7.82
CA GLU A 19 0.05 8.01 -6.95
C GLU A 19 0.32 6.55 -7.39
N LEU A 20 0.06 5.58 -6.49
CA LEU A 20 0.44 4.17 -6.67
C LEU A 20 -0.10 3.53 -7.96
N GLY A 21 -1.33 3.88 -8.37
CA GLY A 21 -2.01 3.27 -9.51
C GLY A 21 -1.66 3.88 -10.87
N TYR A 22 -0.99 5.04 -10.91
CA TYR A 22 -0.73 5.74 -12.17
C TYR A 22 0.07 4.89 -13.18
N ASP A 23 1.06 4.15 -12.70
CA ASP A 23 1.89 3.29 -13.54
C ASP A 23 1.10 2.20 -14.28
N LEU A 24 -0.09 1.83 -13.79
CA LEU A 24 -0.96 0.86 -14.45
C LEU A 24 -1.54 1.40 -15.76
N ILE A 25 -1.58 2.72 -15.93
CA ILE A 25 -2.13 3.39 -17.10
C ILE A 25 -1.14 4.32 -17.80
N ALA A 26 0.02 4.61 -17.22
CA ALA A 26 0.97 5.63 -17.67
C ALA A 26 1.34 5.51 -19.16
N GLU A 27 1.63 4.30 -19.65
CA GLU A 27 1.97 4.05 -21.07
C GLU A 27 0.84 4.37 -22.05
N ARG A 28 -0.40 4.52 -21.55
CA ARG A 28 -1.61 4.79 -22.34
C ARG A 28 -2.07 6.25 -22.25
N VAL A 29 -1.37 7.08 -21.47
CA VAL A 29 -1.61 8.51 -21.32
C VAL A 29 -0.94 9.26 -22.47
N ILE A 30 -1.74 9.96 -23.27
CA ILE A 30 -1.31 10.77 -24.41
C ILE A 30 -0.87 12.17 -23.93
N SER A 31 -1.64 12.76 -23.02
CA SER A 31 -1.31 14.03 -22.38
C SER A 31 -1.98 14.15 -21.02
N GLN A 32 -1.40 14.99 -20.17
CA GLN A 32 -1.93 15.27 -18.84
C GLN A 32 -1.89 16.77 -18.53
N ARG A 33 -2.83 17.23 -17.71
CA ARG A 33 -2.90 18.61 -17.21
C ARG A 33 -3.62 18.65 -15.87
N SER A 34 -3.10 19.42 -14.91
CA SER A 34 -3.81 19.71 -13.66
C SER A 34 -5.16 20.37 -13.93
N ALA A 35 -6.19 19.97 -13.19
CA ALA A 35 -7.54 20.45 -13.37
C ALA A 35 -8.30 20.45 -12.04
N LYS A 36 -9.43 21.16 -12.02
CA LYS A 36 -10.35 21.19 -10.88
C LYS A 36 -11.79 20.97 -11.31
N LEU A 37 -12.54 20.28 -10.46
CA LEU A 37 -13.98 20.06 -10.60
C LEU A 37 -14.74 20.61 -9.38
N PRO A 38 -15.98 21.09 -9.54
CA PRO A 38 -16.83 21.38 -8.40
C PRO A 38 -17.24 20.08 -7.71
N GLY A 39 -17.20 20.07 -6.38
CA GLY A 39 -17.59 18.91 -5.57
C GLY A 39 -16.69 18.70 -4.37
N HIS A 40 -16.75 17.51 -3.79
CA HIS A 40 -15.87 17.09 -2.70
C HIS A 40 -15.48 15.61 -2.87
N ILE A 41 -14.38 15.22 -2.22
CA ILE A 41 -13.98 13.81 -2.10
C ILE A 41 -14.40 13.33 -0.72
N TRP A 42 -14.83 12.07 -0.63
CA TRP A 42 -14.88 11.35 0.63
C TRP A 42 -14.15 10.02 0.49
N VAL A 43 -13.64 9.48 1.59
CA VAL A 43 -12.87 8.22 1.59
C VAL A 43 -13.68 7.14 2.27
N ARG A 44 -13.80 5.98 1.63
CA ARG A 44 -14.39 4.78 2.23
C ARG A 44 -13.49 3.59 2.04
N ASP A 45 -13.22 2.87 3.13
CA ASP A 45 -12.35 1.69 3.10
C ASP A 45 -11.02 2.00 2.39
N GLY A 46 -10.50 3.23 2.54
CA GLY A 46 -9.31 3.76 1.86
C GLY A 46 -9.53 4.27 0.42
N VAL A 47 -10.70 4.03 -0.18
CA VAL A 47 -11.02 4.39 -1.57
C VAL A 47 -11.57 5.82 -1.68
N PRO A 48 -10.96 6.74 -2.48
CA PRO A 48 -11.47 8.09 -2.67
C PRO A 48 -12.64 8.10 -3.66
N LEU A 49 -13.73 8.76 -3.29
CA LEU A 49 -14.95 8.85 -4.08
C LEU A 49 -15.33 10.32 -4.26
N ALA A 50 -15.40 10.77 -5.52
CA ALA A 50 -15.80 12.13 -5.84
C ALA A 50 -17.32 12.26 -5.92
N ASP A 51 -17.89 13.14 -5.10
CA ASP A 51 -19.25 13.63 -5.29
C ASP A 51 -19.20 14.98 -5.99
N VAL A 52 -19.50 14.94 -7.30
CA VAL A 52 -19.59 16.12 -8.18
C VAL A 52 -21.03 16.65 -8.29
N THR A 53 -21.99 16.04 -7.58
CA THR A 53 -23.40 16.46 -7.56
C THR A 53 -23.70 17.38 -6.38
N ALA A 54 -23.00 17.19 -5.27
CA ALA A 54 -23.05 18.09 -4.13
C ALA A 54 -22.25 19.38 -4.42
N GLY A 55 -22.90 20.54 -4.26
CA GLY A 55 -22.20 21.82 -4.27
C GLY A 55 -21.33 22.02 -3.02
N GLY A 56 -20.38 22.95 -3.06
CA GLY A 56 -19.68 23.43 -1.86
C GLY A 56 -18.18 23.15 -1.74
N GLY A 57 -17.49 22.81 -2.83
CA GLY A 57 -16.03 22.61 -2.80
C GLY A 57 -15.40 22.52 -4.19
N LEU A 58 -14.09 22.31 -4.21
CA LEU A 58 -13.32 22.03 -5.41
C LEU A 58 -12.49 20.76 -5.19
N ILE A 59 -12.57 19.84 -6.15
CA ILE A 59 -11.75 18.65 -6.24
C ILE A 59 -10.55 18.97 -7.12
N SER A 60 -9.35 18.93 -6.54
CA SER A 60 -8.09 19.01 -7.29
C SER A 60 -7.72 17.66 -7.90
N GLY A 61 -7.24 17.68 -9.14
CA GLY A 61 -6.82 16.47 -9.83
C GLY A 61 -6.15 16.75 -11.17
N TYR A 62 -6.23 15.77 -12.07
CA TYR A 62 -5.64 15.85 -13.40
C TYR A 62 -6.62 15.38 -14.46
N THR A 63 -6.60 16.03 -15.61
CA THR A 63 -7.18 15.51 -16.85
C THR A 63 -6.13 14.70 -17.60
N LEU A 64 -6.48 13.49 -18.01
CA LEU A 64 -5.67 12.56 -18.78
C LEU A 64 -6.36 12.31 -20.11
N ALA A 65 -5.73 12.70 -21.21
CA ALA A 65 -6.12 12.19 -22.52
C ALA A 65 -5.58 10.76 -22.65
N LEU A 66 -6.45 9.78 -22.80
CA LEU A 66 -6.08 8.37 -22.89
C LEU A 66 -6.26 7.85 -24.32
N SER A 67 -5.46 6.87 -24.71
CA SER A 67 -5.79 6.01 -25.85
C SER A 67 -7.09 5.23 -25.57
N THR A 68 -7.72 4.68 -26.61
CA THR A 68 -8.89 3.81 -26.45
C THR A 68 -8.61 2.64 -25.49
N GLU A 69 -7.43 2.02 -25.61
CA GLU A 69 -6.96 0.97 -24.70
C GLU A 69 -6.79 1.48 -23.26
N GLY A 70 -6.43 2.76 -23.08
CA GLY A 70 -6.37 3.42 -21.77
C GLY A 70 -7.72 3.42 -21.05
N TYR A 71 -8.81 3.81 -21.74
CA TYR A 71 -10.15 3.78 -21.14
C TYR A 71 -10.60 2.35 -20.78
N SER A 72 -10.30 1.37 -21.63
CA SER A 72 -10.54 -0.03 -21.33
C SER A 72 -9.77 -0.46 -20.07
N LYS A 73 -8.49 -0.10 -19.99
CA LYS A 73 -7.64 -0.45 -18.87
C LYS A 73 -8.12 0.14 -17.56
N VAL A 74 -8.54 1.40 -17.55
CA VAL A 74 -9.15 2.05 -16.36
C VAL A 74 -10.37 1.27 -15.89
N GLY A 75 -11.25 0.86 -16.81
CA GLY A 75 -12.43 0.06 -16.48
C GLY A 75 -12.11 -1.37 -15.97
N GLU A 76 -10.94 -1.92 -16.29
CA GLU A 76 -10.48 -3.22 -15.80
C GLU A 76 -9.86 -3.15 -14.39
N ILE A 77 -9.18 -2.05 -14.07
CA ILE A 77 -8.42 -1.93 -12.81
C ILE A 77 -9.23 -1.27 -11.70
N GLU A 78 -10.13 -0.34 -12.02
CA GLU A 78 -10.92 0.34 -11.00
C GLU A 78 -12.07 -0.56 -10.52
N PRO A 79 -12.35 -0.62 -9.21
CA PRO A 79 -13.36 -1.51 -8.66
C PRO A 79 -14.77 -1.06 -9.03
N ALA A 80 -15.43 -1.81 -9.92
CA ALA A 80 -16.79 -1.54 -10.37
C ALA A 80 -17.85 -1.58 -9.24
N THR A 81 -17.50 -2.13 -8.08
CA THR A 81 -18.34 -2.10 -6.87
C THR A 81 -18.37 -0.72 -6.21
N HIS A 82 -17.39 0.14 -6.50
CA HIS A 82 -17.27 1.50 -5.95
C HIS A 82 -17.52 2.56 -7.01
N TYR A 83 -17.03 2.34 -8.24
CA TYR A 83 -17.04 3.36 -9.29
C TYR A 83 -17.98 3.06 -10.45
N ARG A 84 -18.50 4.15 -11.04
CA ARG A 84 -19.14 4.17 -12.35
C ARG A 84 -18.66 5.36 -13.17
N TRP A 85 -18.71 5.22 -14.48
CA TRP A 85 -18.45 6.32 -15.41
C TRP A 85 -19.57 7.36 -15.36
N SER A 86 -19.19 8.63 -15.31
CA SER A 86 -20.08 9.79 -15.44
C SER A 86 -19.38 10.93 -16.16
N ASP A 87 -20.15 11.94 -16.54
CA ASP A 87 -19.64 13.17 -17.14
C ASP A 87 -19.55 14.27 -16.08
N ALA A 88 -18.57 15.15 -16.22
CA ALA A 88 -18.45 16.36 -15.39
C ALA A 88 -17.85 17.52 -16.20
N THR A 89 -17.87 18.72 -15.63
CA THR A 89 -17.34 19.94 -16.26
C THR A 89 -16.36 20.64 -15.34
N CYS A 90 -15.12 20.81 -15.80
CA CYS A 90 -14.07 21.48 -15.05
C CYS A 90 -14.37 22.96 -14.84
N THR A 91 -14.03 23.45 -13.64
CA THR A 91 -13.91 24.88 -13.35
C THR A 91 -12.57 25.41 -13.85
N GLU A 92 -11.54 24.57 -13.83
CA GLU A 92 -10.20 24.87 -14.33
C GLU A 92 -9.65 23.64 -15.09
N PRO A 93 -9.39 23.72 -16.41
CA PRO A 93 -9.80 24.79 -17.33
C PRO A 93 -11.32 24.91 -17.42
N ALA A 94 -11.84 26.14 -17.42
CA ALA A 94 -13.27 26.40 -17.40
C ALA A 94 -14.00 25.80 -18.61
N GLY A 95 -15.09 25.07 -18.35
CA GLY A 95 -15.98 24.54 -19.37
C GLY A 95 -15.48 23.29 -20.08
N LEU A 96 -14.31 22.75 -19.71
CA LEU A 96 -13.82 21.49 -20.26
C LEU A 96 -14.70 20.33 -19.76
N GLU A 97 -15.34 19.63 -20.68
CA GLU A 97 -16.09 18.40 -20.37
C GLU A 97 -15.14 17.21 -20.24
N VAL A 98 -15.35 16.41 -19.20
CA VAL A 98 -14.48 15.30 -18.85
C VAL A 98 -15.29 14.04 -18.50
N ASN A 99 -14.67 12.88 -18.73
CA ASN A 99 -15.10 11.64 -18.09
C ASN A 99 -14.59 11.62 -16.66
N ILE A 100 -15.37 11.11 -15.72
CA ILE A 100 -14.94 10.88 -14.34
C ILE A 100 -15.48 9.54 -13.85
N LEU A 101 -14.75 8.90 -12.96
CA LEU A 101 -15.28 7.80 -12.14
C LEU A 101 -15.93 8.39 -10.90
N GLY A 102 -17.25 8.36 -10.81
CA GLY A 102 -18.00 8.74 -9.60
C GLY A 102 -18.47 7.51 -8.82
N PRO A 103 -19.04 7.67 -7.62
CA PRO A 103 -19.59 6.57 -6.85
C PRO A 103 -20.75 5.88 -7.60
N VAL A 104 -20.87 4.56 -7.43
CA VAL A 104 -22.05 3.80 -7.86
C VAL A 104 -23.32 4.34 -7.18
N GLU A 105 -24.47 4.09 -7.79
CA GLU A 105 -25.75 4.59 -7.26
C GLU A 105 -26.06 4.03 -5.86
N GLY A 106 -26.56 4.89 -4.98
CA GLY A 106 -26.87 4.53 -3.58
C GLY A 106 -25.67 4.55 -2.63
N LEU A 107 -24.45 4.75 -3.15
CA LEU A 107 -23.24 4.92 -2.35
C LEU A 107 -23.02 6.41 -2.03
N THR A 108 -23.21 6.79 -0.77
CA THR A 108 -23.06 8.17 -0.27
C THR A 108 -22.24 8.18 1.02
N ALA A 109 -21.69 9.34 1.41
CA ALA A 109 -20.86 9.47 2.62
C ALA A 109 -21.60 9.00 3.89
N ASP A 110 -22.88 9.37 4.04
CA ASP A 110 -23.76 8.97 5.14
C ASP A 110 -24.16 7.48 5.12
N ARG A 111 -24.12 6.84 3.95
CA ARG A 111 -24.45 5.41 3.76
C ARG A 111 -23.24 4.53 3.47
N GLY A 112 -22.04 5.03 3.79
CA GLY A 112 -20.78 4.34 3.58
C GLY A 112 -19.75 4.54 4.68
N GLY A 113 -20.05 5.36 5.69
CA GLY A 113 -19.12 5.69 6.79
C GLY A 113 -17.88 6.42 6.31
N GLY A 114 -18.03 7.29 5.30
CA GLY A 114 -16.90 7.96 4.67
C GLY A 114 -16.60 9.33 5.26
N ASP A 115 -15.32 9.60 5.48
CA ASP A 115 -14.84 10.91 5.92
C ASP A 115 -14.73 11.85 4.71
N VAL A 116 -15.36 13.02 4.81
CA VAL A 116 -15.23 14.07 3.78
C VAL A 116 -13.84 14.67 3.88
N LEU A 117 -13.13 14.68 2.74
CA LEU A 117 -11.86 15.37 2.61
C LEU A 117 -12.08 16.79 2.12
N HIS A 118 -11.44 17.72 2.82
CA HIS A 118 -11.42 19.14 2.47
C HIS A 118 -10.12 19.54 1.75
N GLU A 119 -9.21 18.59 1.56
CA GLU A 119 -7.91 18.75 0.92
C GLU A 119 -7.78 17.80 -0.28
N GLU A 120 -6.72 17.98 -1.08
CA GLU A 120 -6.42 17.06 -2.17
C GLU A 120 -6.14 15.65 -1.62
N TRP A 121 -6.76 14.64 -2.21
CA TRP A 121 -6.46 13.26 -1.83
C TRP A 121 -5.08 12.85 -2.30
N THR A 122 -4.29 12.22 -1.44
CA THR A 122 -3.07 11.52 -1.82
C THR A 122 -2.92 10.25 -0.99
N THR A 123 -2.32 9.22 -1.59
CA THR A 123 -1.95 7.98 -0.89
C THR A 123 -1.05 8.28 0.32
N ALA A 124 -0.22 9.33 0.23
CA ALA A 124 0.70 9.70 1.30
C ALA A 124 -0.03 9.99 2.63
N SER A 125 -1.24 10.55 2.55
CA SER A 125 -2.07 10.91 3.71
C SER A 125 -2.95 9.76 4.23
N ASP A 126 -2.92 8.57 3.62
CA ASP A 126 -3.63 7.41 4.16
C ASP A 126 -3.06 7.06 5.54
N PRO A 127 -3.86 7.05 6.62
CA PRO A 127 -3.37 6.80 7.98
C PRO A 127 -2.60 5.48 8.14
N LEU A 128 -2.94 4.46 7.34
CA LEU A 128 -2.26 3.17 7.37
C LEU A 128 -0.82 3.30 6.84
N PHE A 129 -0.57 4.16 5.87
CA PHE A 129 0.77 4.41 5.34
C PHE A 129 1.52 5.50 6.11
N ALA A 130 0.84 6.59 6.48
CA ALA A 130 1.41 7.72 7.20
C ALA A 130 1.87 7.32 8.61
N HIS A 131 1.05 6.55 9.34
CA HIS A 131 1.34 6.21 10.74
C HIS A 131 1.66 4.73 10.96
N GLY A 132 1.13 3.83 10.13
CA GLY A 132 1.27 2.39 10.34
C GLY A 132 2.72 1.91 10.29
N LEU A 133 3.51 2.38 9.32
CA LEU A 133 4.94 2.03 9.22
C LEU A 133 5.77 2.65 10.35
N THR A 134 5.40 3.83 10.84
CA THR A 134 6.01 4.43 12.04
C THR A 134 5.73 3.59 13.28
N ALA A 135 4.50 3.13 13.48
CA ALA A 135 4.15 2.25 14.60
C ALA A 135 4.90 0.91 14.55
N VAL A 136 5.08 0.35 13.35
CA VAL A 136 5.92 -0.85 13.13
C VAL A 136 7.37 -0.58 13.52
N ALA A 137 7.95 0.53 13.05
CA ALA A 137 9.32 0.92 13.38
C ALA A 137 9.52 1.08 14.89
N THR A 138 8.62 1.78 15.58
CA THR A 138 8.64 1.93 17.04
C THR A 138 8.63 0.58 17.75
N THR A 139 7.74 -0.33 17.32
CA THR A 139 7.68 -1.68 17.91
C THR A 139 8.98 -2.46 17.66
N LEU A 140 9.57 -2.36 16.46
CA LEU A 140 10.86 -2.98 16.16
C LEU A 140 12.00 -2.43 17.02
N ARG A 141 12.04 -1.11 17.27
CA ARG A 141 13.06 -0.49 18.13
C ARG A 141 12.92 -0.91 19.59
N THR A 142 11.69 -1.11 20.06
CA THR A 142 11.42 -1.55 21.44
C THR A 142 11.64 -3.06 21.63
N ASP A 143 11.04 -3.88 20.77
CA ASP A 143 10.90 -5.33 20.98
C ASP A 143 11.75 -6.17 20.01
N GLY A 144 12.26 -5.60 18.91
CA GLY A 144 12.96 -6.30 17.83
C GLY A 144 14.49 -6.28 17.88
N ARG A 145 15.08 -5.53 18.84
CA ARG A 145 16.54 -5.35 18.95
C ARG A 145 17.32 -6.62 19.26
N MET A 146 16.71 -7.53 20.02
CA MET A 146 17.35 -8.79 20.39
C MET A 146 16.75 -9.95 19.59
N PRO A 147 17.59 -10.85 19.04
CA PRO A 147 17.11 -12.06 18.41
C PRO A 147 16.39 -12.97 19.42
N PHE A 148 15.50 -13.82 18.92
CA PHE A 148 14.91 -14.89 19.73
C PHE A 148 15.84 -16.10 19.73
N GLY A 149 16.14 -16.60 20.94
CA GLY A 149 16.76 -17.91 21.15
C GLY A 149 15.71 -19.02 21.22
N GLY A 150 16.16 -20.27 21.44
CA GLY A 150 15.38 -21.51 21.38
C GLY A 150 14.00 -21.54 22.07
N SER A 151 13.86 -22.20 23.22
CA SER A 151 12.54 -22.33 23.87
C SER A 151 12.20 -21.07 24.67
N PHE A 152 10.93 -20.68 24.64
CA PHE A 152 10.42 -19.63 25.53
C PHE A 152 10.16 -20.22 26.91
N SER A 153 10.70 -19.59 27.95
CA SER A 153 10.52 -20.03 29.34
C SER A 153 9.83 -18.99 30.22
N ASP A 154 9.80 -17.74 29.80
CA ASP A 154 9.32 -16.61 30.60
C ASP A 154 8.23 -15.81 29.87
N ALA A 155 7.37 -15.14 30.65
CA ALA A 155 6.23 -14.37 30.15
C ALA A 155 6.64 -13.11 29.36
N GLU A 156 7.83 -12.56 29.64
CA GLU A 156 8.32 -11.35 28.98
C GLU A 156 8.69 -11.65 27.52
N THR A 157 9.38 -12.77 27.27
CA THR A 157 9.70 -13.24 25.92
C THR A 157 8.43 -13.50 25.10
N TRP A 158 7.39 -14.10 25.70
CA TRP A 158 6.10 -14.27 25.04
C TRP A 158 5.44 -12.93 24.70
N THR A 159 5.45 -11.99 25.65
CA THR A 159 4.86 -10.65 25.44
C THR A 159 5.58 -9.90 24.32
N ARG A 160 6.92 -9.95 24.29
CA ARG A 160 7.75 -9.39 23.23
C ARG A 160 7.39 -9.98 21.87
N PHE A 161 7.29 -11.30 21.79
CA PHE A 161 6.89 -11.98 20.56
C PHE A 161 5.48 -11.55 20.10
N TYR A 162 4.49 -11.48 20.99
CA TYR A 162 3.13 -11.08 20.60
C TYR A 162 3.05 -9.64 20.10
N ARG A 163 3.85 -8.72 20.66
CA ARG A 163 3.96 -7.35 20.12
C ARG A 163 4.54 -7.32 18.72
N LEU A 164 5.61 -8.08 18.47
CA LEU A 164 6.17 -8.22 17.12
C LEU A 164 5.21 -8.89 16.15
N GLN A 165 4.45 -9.89 16.59
CA GLN A 165 3.39 -10.51 15.79
C GLN A 165 2.29 -9.50 15.43
N ALA A 166 1.87 -8.66 16.39
CA ALA A 166 0.88 -7.61 16.14
C ALA A 166 1.41 -6.57 15.13
N ALA A 167 2.67 -6.12 15.28
CA ALA A 167 3.32 -5.24 14.33
C ALA A 167 3.49 -5.90 12.94
N TYR A 168 3.80 -7.20 12.89
CA TYR A 168 3.89 -7.93 11.64
C TYR A 168 2.55 -8.05 10.92
N MET A 169 1.45 -8.26 11.67
CA MET A 169 0.10 -8.19 11.11
C MET A 169 -0.21 -6.80 10.54
N LEU A 170 0.17 -5.72 11.22
CA LEU A 170 0.02 -4.36 10.72
C LEU A 170 0.81 -4.14 9.42
N ALA A 171 2.09 -4.56 9.38
CA ALA A 171 2.90 -4.49 8.16
C ALA A 171 2.29 -5.29 6.99
N CYS A 172 1.68 -6.45 7.28
CA CYS A 172 0.96 -7.22 6.26
C CYS A 172 -0.33 -6.53 5.80
N SER A 173 -1.07 -5.86 6.67
CA SER A 173 -2.23 -5.04 6.28
C SER A 173 -1.82 -3.87 5.38
N ILE A 174 -0.65 -3.27 5.64
CA ILE A 174 -0.06 -2.24 4.78
C ILE A 174 0.28 -2.82 3.40
N LEU A 175 0.91 -4.01 3.34
CA LEU A 175 1.16 -4.71 2.07
C LEU A 175 -0.13 -5.05 1.33
N GLU A 176 -1.18 -5.49 2.03
CA GLU A 176 -2.50 -5.74 1.45
C GLU A 176 -3.11 -4.45 0.87
N ARG A 177 -2.95 -3.30 1.54
CA ARG A 177 -3.40 -2.00 1.04
C ARG A 177 -2.67 -1.60 -0.24
N VAL A 178 -1.34 -1.78 -0.31
CA VAL A 178 -0.57 -1.58 -1.55
C VAL A 178 -1.05 -2.51 -2.65
N ALA A 179 -1.28 -3.78 -2.31
CA ALA A 179 -1.75 -4.79 -3.25
C ALA A 179 -3.14 -4.50 -3.79
N PHE A 180 -4.04 -4.03 -2.94
CA PHE A 180 -5.35 -3.53 -3.35
C PHE A 180 -5.20 -2.46 -4.42
N TRP A 181 -4.34 -1.45 -4.23
CA TRP A 181 -4.16 -0.39 -5.22
C TRP A 181 -3.48 -0.83 -6.52
N ALA A 182 -2.60 -1.81 -6.44
CA ALA A 182 -1.94 -2.39 -7.60
C ALA A 182 -2.87 -3.34 -8.40
N SER A 183 -3.86 -3.96 -7.75
CA SER A 183 -4.75 -4.94 -8.36
C SER A 183 -6.12 -5.00 -7.64
N PRO A 184 -6.97 -3.95 -7.73
CA PRO A 184 -8.17 -3.82 -6.91
C PRO A 184 -9.21 -4.93 -7.10
N ASN A 185 -9.23 -5.54 -8.30
CA ASN A 185 -10.17 -6.59 -8.68
C ASN A 185 -9.61 -8.01 -8.46
N ALA A 186 -8.40 -8.16 -7.91
CA ALA A 186 -7.79 -9.46 -7.61
C ALA A 186 -8.04 -9.87 -6.15
N GLY A 187 -8.14 -11.18 -5.89
CA GLY A 187 -8.17 -11.68 -4.52
C GLY A 187 -6.86 -11.39 -3.77
N PRO A 188 -6.85 -11.30 -2.41
CA PRO A 188 -5.70 -10.80 -1.64
C PRO A 188 -4.36 -11.45 -1.99
N THR A 189 -4.31 -12.78 -2.08
CA THR A 189 -3.09 -13.51 -2.45
C THR A 189 -2.62 -13.18 -3.87
N ALA A 190 -3.53 -13.07 -4.83
CA ALA A 190 -3.19 -12.75 -6.21
C ALA A 190 -2.69 -11.30 -6.33
N ALA A 191 -3.31 -10.37 -5.60
CA ALA A 191 -2.91 -8.97 -5.55
C ALA A 191 -1.50 -8.81 -4.95
N VAL A 192 -1.23 -9.46 -3.80
CA VAL A 192 0.10 -9.44 -3.17
C VAL A 192 1.16 -10.02 -4.09
N LYS A 193 0.84 -11.14 -4.76
CA LYS A 193 1.74 -11.72 -5.76
C LYS A 193 2.00 -10.75 -6.90
N ALA A 194 0.99 -10.04 -7.40
CA ALA A 194 1.15 -9.06 -8.46
C ALA A 194 2.12 -7.93 -8.06
N VAL A 195 2.01 -7.41 -6.82
CA VAL A 195 2.97 -6.43 -6.27
C VAL A 195 4.40 -6.98 -6.28
N GLY A 196 4.60 -8.23 -5.85
CA GLY A 196 5.92 -8.87 -5.83
C GLY A 196 6.63 -8.89 -7.19
N HIS A 197 5.87 -9.01 -8.28
CA HIS A 197 6.44 -9.03 -9.64
C HIS A 197 6.70 -7.63 -10.22
N GLN A 198 6.31 -6.55 -9.53
CA GLN A 198 6.56 -5.21 -10.04
C GLN A 198 8.05 -4.88 -9.97
N PRO A 199 8.64 -4.30 -11.04
CA PRO A 199 10.06 -3.94 -11.06
C PRO A 199 10.49 -3.06 -9.88
N GLY A 200 9.66 -2.10 -9.48
CA GLY A 200 9.92 -1.22 -8.34
C GLY A 200 9.96 -1.96 -7.01
N PHE A 201 9.08 -2.95 -6.80
CA PHE A 201 9.07 -3.76 -5.58
C PHE A 201 10.28 -4.68 -5.52
N VAL A 202 10.61 -5.33 -6.65
CA VAL A 202 11.85 -6.12 -6.81
C VAL A 202 13.10 -5.30 -6.51
N ALA A 203 13.15 -4.05 -6.98
CA ALA A 203 14.25 -3.13 -6.68
C ALA A 203 14.32 -2.81 -5.18
N ALA A 204 13.18 -2.52 -4.55
CA ALA A 204 13.12 -2.27 -3.11
C ALA A 204 13.60 -3.48 -2.27
N VAL A 205 13.23 -4.70 -2.65
CA VAL A 205 13.72 -5.95 -2.01
C VAL A 205 15.24 -6.08 -2.12
N ARG A 206 15.81 -5.78 -3.30
CA ARG A 206 17.26 -5.81 -3.51
C ARG A 206 17.97 -4.73 -2.67
N GLN A 207 17.44 -3.51 -2.67
CA GLN A 207 18.01 -2.39 -1.92
C GLN A 207 17.91 -2.61 -0.40
N GLY A 208 16.83 -3.24 0.07
CA GLY A 208 16.64 -3.63 1.46
C GLY A 208 17.62 -4.70 1.93
N GLY A 209 18.34 -5.38 1.01
CA GLY A 209 19.29 -6.43 1.35
C GLY A 209 18.61 -7.63 2.01
N VAL A 210 17.41 -8.00 1.54
CA VAL A 210 16.65 -9.12 2.08
C VAL A 210 17.45 -10.42 1.92
N SER A 211 17.63 -11.13 3.03
CA SER A 211 18.37 -12.39 3.05
C SER A 211 17.47 -13.53 2.58
N ILE A 212 17.96 -14.35 1.65
CA ILE A 212 17.27 -15.56 1.19
C ILE A 212 17.35 -16.61 2.31
N PRO A 213 16.24 -16.97 2.97
CA PRO A 213 16.23 -17.98 4.02
C PRO A 213 16.54 -19.36 3.44
N LYS A 214 17.26 -20.19 4.20
CA LYS A 214 17.56 -21.57 3.80
C LYS A 214 16.33 -22.47 3.81
N ASP A 215 15.44 -22.23 4.77
CA ASP A 215 14.28 -23.06 5.01
C ASP A 215 13.01 -22.44 4.42
N PRO A 216 12.15 -23.26 3.77
CA PRO A 216 10.88 -22.79 3.27
C PRO A 216 9.84 -22.61 4.38
N VAL A 217 8.84 -21.79 4.10
CA VAL A 217 7.68 -21.60 4.97
C VAL A 217 6.56 -22.54 4.52
N TYR A 218 6.20 -23.51 5.37
CA TYR A 218 5.17 -24.51 5.07
C TYR A 218 3.77 -24.00 5.41
N ARG A 219 2.82 -24.22 4.51
CA ARG A 219 1.41 -23.88 4.73
C ARG A 219 0.80 -24.68 5.87
N ALA A 220 0.06 -24.00 6.75
CA ALA A 220 -0.65 -24.63 7.87
C ALA A 220 -1.80 -25.52 7.37
N ASP A 221 -2.57 -25.05 6.40
CA ASP A 221 -3.72 -25.77 5.84
C ASP A 221 -3.32 -26.94 4.92
N LYS A 222 -2.14 -26.85 4.30
CA LYS A 222 -1.64 -27.81 3.30
C LYS A 222 -0.15 -28.06 3.53
N PRO A 223 0.24 -28.95 4.47
CA PRO A 223 1.64 -29.15 4.87
C PRO A 223 2.59 -29.58 3.75
N ARG A 224 2.08 -30.08 2.63
CA ARG A 224 2.87 -30.42 1.43
C ARG A 224 3.17 -29.21 0.53
N LYS A 225 2.52 -28.07 0.77
CA LYS A 225 2.73 -26.82 0.05
C LYS A 225 3.62 -25.90 0.88
N LYS A 226 4.54 -25.24 0.19
CA LYS A 226 5.58 -24.40 0.79
C LYS A 226 5.83 -23.16 -0.06
N ALA A 227 6.08 -22.03 0.61
CA ALA A 227 6.61 -20.84 -0.02
C ALA A 227 8.13 -20.82 0.15
N HIS A 228 8.83 -20.57 -0.96
CA HIS A 228 10.27 -20.34 -0.97
C HIS A 228 10.51 -18.89 -1.33
N LEU A 229 11.46 -18.26 -0.66
CA LEU A 229 12.06 -17.02 -1.12
C LEU A 229 13.41 -17.39 -1.73
N ASN A 230 13.47 -17.53 -3.04
CA ASN A 230 14.70 -17.78 -3.81
C ASN A 230 15.11 -16.57 -4.65
N THR A 231 14.13 -15.75 -5.03
CA THR A 231 14.31 -14.58 -5.88
C THR A 231 13.52 -13.39 -5.32
N PRO A 232 13.96 -12.13 -5.54
CA PRO A 232 13.32 -10.95 -4.94
C PRO A 232 11.81 -10.81 -5.24
N ASP A 233 11.35 -11.26 -6.40
CA ASP A 233 9.94 -11.22 -6.81
C ASP A 233 9.02 -12.12 -5.96
N GLN A 234 9.61 -13.07 -5.23
CA GLN A 234 8.88 -13.98 -4.33
C GLN A 234 8.69 -13.41 -2.92
N PHE A 235 9.32 -12.28 -2.59
CA PHE A 235 9.34 -11.74 -1.23
C PHE A 235 7.94 -11.41 -0.69
N ALA A 236 7.10 -10.75 -1.49
CA ALA A 236 5.75 -10.37 -1.08
C ALA A 236 4.89 -11.60 -0.71
N ASP A 237 4.92 -12.64 -1.55
CA ASP A 237 4.20 -13.90 -1.32
C ASP A 237 4.77 -14.67 -0.12
N TRP A 238 6.10 -14.70 0.02
CA TRP A 238 6.77 -15.33 1.16
C TRP A 238 6.40 -14.68 2.50
N ALA A 239 6.48 -13.35 2.59
CA ALA A 239 6.07 -12.61 3.79
C ALA A 239 4.57 -12.84 4.09
N TYR A 240 3.71 -12.76 3.07
CA TYR A 240 2.28 -13.01 3.24
C TYR A 240 1.95 -14.46 3.66
N GLN A 241 2.79 -15.41 3.28
CA GLN A 241 2.66 -16.79 3.72
C GLN A 241 3.03 -16.97 5.21
N ILE A 242 4.00 -16.22 5.74
CA ILE A 242 4.31 -16.19 7.18
C ILE A 242 3.10 -15.69 7.95
N ARG A 243 2.46 -14.59 7.49
CA ARG A 243 1.22 -14.06 8.07
C ARG A 243 0.15 -15.13 8.19
N SER A 244 -0.06 -15.89 7.12
CA SER A 244 -1.05 -16.97 7.06
C SER A 244 -0.73 -18.15 7.99
N ASN A 245 0.48 -18.20 8.55
CA ASN A 245 0.99 -19.25 9.43
C ASN A 245 1.28 -18.77 10.86
N LEU A 246 0.95 -17.51 11.21
CA LEU A 246 1.29 -16.89 12.51
C LEU A 246 0.70 -17.59 13.75
N MET A 247 -0.17 -18.57 13.59
CA MET A 247 -0.64 -19.40 14.70
C MET A 247 0.47 -20.36 15.12
N HIS A 248 1.00 -20.16 16.33
CA HIS A 248 2.04 -21.00 16.93
C HIS A 248 1.80 -22.50 16.76
N ARG A 249 2.85 -23.24 16.39
CA ARG A 249 2.78 -24.70 16.23
C ARG A 249 3.41 -25.50 17.38
N GLY A 250 3.71 -24.87 18.51
CA GLY A 250 4.23 -25.54 19.70
C GLY A 250 5.75 -25.40 19.88
N LYS A 251 6.47 -26.52 20.02
CA LYS A 251 7.85 -26.63 20.57
C LYS A 251 8.98 -25.86 19.83
N SER A 252 8.65 -25.05 18.83
CA SER A 252 9.58 -24.25 18.01
C SER A 252 9.34 -22.74 18.10
N ALA A 253 8.69 -22.27 19.16
CA ALA A 253 8.25 -20.88 19.32
C ALA A 253 9.36 -19.84 19.08
N GLY A 254 10.59 -20.08 19.54
CA GLY A 254 11.70 -19.13 19.31
C GLY A 254 12.13 -19.01 17.85
N ASN A 255 12.16 -20.12 17.11
CA ASN A 255 12.48 -20.08 15.68
C ASN A 255 11.38 -19.35 14.89
N GLU A 256 10.11 -19.57 15.25
CA GLU A 256 8.98 -18.85 14.66
C GLU A 256 9.04 -17.36 14.96
N ALA A 257 9.39 -17.00 16.20
CA ALA A 257 9.54 -15.62 16.61
C ALA A 257 10.70 -14.91 15.91
N GLU A 258 11.82 -15.58 15.73
CA GLU A 258 12.95 -15.04 14.99
C GLU A 258 12.62 -14.86 13.50
N LEU A 259 11.86 -15.80 12.92
CA LEU A 259 11.34 -15.66 11.56
C LEU A 259 10.42 -14.45 11.43
N VAL A 260 9.50 -14.24 12.37
CA VAL A 260 8.61 -13.06 12.37
C VAL A 260 9.42 -11.77 12.55
N ARG A 261 10.40 -11.74 13.46
CA ARG A 261 11.26 -10.57 13.71
C ARG A 261 12.03 -10.17 12.45
N THR A 262 12.73 -11.12 11.84
CA THR A 262 13.53 -10.88 10.62
C THR A 262 12.66 -10.50 9.44
N ALA A 263 11.53 -11.21 9.24
CA ALA A 263 10.58 -10.87 8.18
C ALA A 263 9.94 -9.49 8.39
N LEU A 264 9.70 -9.05 9.63
CA LEU A 264 9.15 -7.73 9.94
C LEU A 264 10.15 -6.62 9.59
N ILE A 265 11.43 -6.79 9.94
CA ILE A 265 12.50 -5.84 9.60
C ILE A 265 12.59 -5.68 8.08
N ASP A 266 12.68 -6.81 7.36
CA ASP A 266 12.79 -6.80 5.90
C ASP A 266 11.52 -6.21 5.26
N LEU A 267 10.32 -6.59 5.72
CA LEU A 267 9.07 -6.11 5.16
C LEU A 267 8.88 -4.60 5.38
N HIS A 268 9.24 -4.08 6.55
CA HIS A 268 9.22 -2.65 6.85
C HIS A 268 10.08 -1.87 5.85
N ASP A 269 11.36 -2.24 5.71
CA ASP A 269 12.30 -1.51 4.86
C ASP A 269 11.93 -1.58 3.38
N VAL A 270 11.46 -2.74 2.93
CA VAL A 270 10.99 -2.92 1.55
C VAL A 270 9.76 -2.07 1.28
N LEU A 271 8.76 -2.07 2.18
CA LEU A 271 7.56 -1.26 2.01
C LEU A 271 7.90 0.24 1.98
N ARG A 272 8.74 0.73 2.91
CA ARG A 272 9.13 2.13 2.93
C ARG A 272 9.86 2.55 1.65
N THR A 273 10.84 1.76 1.22
CA THR A 273 11.61 2.01 0.00
C THR A 273 10.71 2.01 -1.24
N TYR A 274 9.82 1.02 -1.35
CA TYR A 274 8.88 0.90 -2.45
C TYR A 274 7.90 2.09 -2.52
N LEU A 275 7.27 2.43 -1.39
CA LEU A 275 6.30 3.51 -1.29
C LEU A 275 6.92 4.88 -1.62
N LEU A 276 8.09 5.18 -1.06
CA LEU A 276 8.82 6.43 -1.33
C LEU A 276 9.17 6.59 -2.82
N THR A 277 9.53 5.49 -3.49
CA THR A 277 9.83 5.50 -4.92
C THR A 277 8.58 5.78 -5.77
N LYS A 278 7.41 5.32 -5.32
CA LYS A 278 6.15 5.45 -6.07
C LYS A 278 5.42 6.76 -5.82
N VAL A 279 5.43 7.23 -4.58
CA VAL A 279 4.70 8.41 -4.14
C VAL A 279 5.67 9.30 -3.37
N PRO A 280 6.30 10.29 -4.03
CA PRO A 280 7.30 11.15 -3.40
C PRO A 280 6.80 11.88 -2.15
N GLY A 281 5.49 12.14 -2.06
CA GLY A 281 4.86 12.79 -0.90
C GLY A 281 5.09 12.06 0.43
N PHE A 282 5.38 10.76 0.42
CA PHE A 282 5.74 10.03 1.64
C PHE A 282 6.98 10.59 2.35
N GLY A 283 7.91 11.22 1.61
CA GLY A 283 9.08 11.83 2.23
C GLY A 283 8.69 12.93 3.21
N GLU A 284 7.80 13.83 2.80
CA GLU A 284 7.29 14.91 3.65
C GLU A 284 6.44 14.34 4.79
N THR A 285 5.48 13.46 4.48
CA THR A 285 4.61 12.86 5.50
C THR A 285 5.39 12.14 6.59
N TRP A 286 6.37 11.30 6.24
CA TRP A 286 7.14 10.58 7.24
C TRP A 286 8.12 11.46 8.01
N THR A 287 8.60 12.56 7.44
CA THR A 287 9.37 13.56 8.20
C THR A 287 8.52 14.20 9.31
N GLU A 288 7.22 14.37 9.10
CA GLU A 288 6.31 14.92 10.12
C GLU A 288 5.90 13.86 11.16
N THR A 289 5.71 12.61 10.76
CA THR A 289 5.17 11.56 11.64
C THR A 289 6.23 10.74 12.37
N ASP A 290 7.42 10.58 11.82
CA ASP A 290 8.53 9.94 12.52
C ASP A 290 9.15 10.95 13.51
N ALA A 291 9.13 10.64 14.80
CA ALA A 291 9.71 11.50 15.84
C ALA A 291 11.21 11.78 15.58
N GLU A 292 11.66 12.99 15.95
CA GLU A 292 13.00 13.57 15.72
C GLU A 292 14.16 12.54 15.74
N GLY A 293 14.79 12.32 14.57
CA GLY A 293 15.98 11.49 14.41
C GLY A 293 16.44 11.39 12.95
N GLU A 294 17.76 11.41 12.75
CA GLU A 294 18.56 11.48 11.50
C GLU A 294 17.77 11.37 10.16
N PRO A 295 17.84 12.41 9.32
CA PRO A 295 17.09 12.44 8.08
C PRO A 295 17.71 11.44 7.09
N TYR A 296 16.86 10.83 6.25
CA TYR A 296 17.21 10.16 4.99
C TYR A 296 17.49 8.65 4.99
N SER A 297 17.48 7.95 6.13
CA SER A 297 17.38 6.49 6.11
C SER A 297 16.19 6.02 6.93
N TRP A 298 15.00 6.04 6.31
CA TRP A 298 13.82 5.36 6.86
C TRP A 298 13.96 3.83 6.93
N ARG A 299 15.12 3.30 6.54
CA ARG A 299 15.48 1.89 6.73
C ARG A 299 15.92 1.66 8.17
N ILE A 300 15.35 0.64 8.78
CA ILE A 300 15.64 0.24 10.15
C ILE A 300 16.63 -0.93 10.23
N LYS A 301 16.77 -1.73 9.16
CA LYS A 301 17.66 -2.90 9.15
C LYS A 301 19.12 -2.59 9.57
N PRO A 302 19.75 -1.48 9.17
CA PRO A 302 21.10 -1.14 9.65
C PRO A 302 21.21 -1.03 11.18
N GLU A 303 20.14 -0.66 11.89
CA GLU A 303 20.11 -0.62 13.36
C GLU A 303 20.20 -2.03 13.99
N PHE A 304 19.90 -3.08 13.23
CA PHE A 304 19.91 -4.49 13.68
C PHE A 304 21.08 -5.31 13.13
N ASP A 305 21.70 -4.85 12.04
CA ASP A 305 22.91 -5.46 11.46
C ASP A 305 24.20 -4.92 12.14
N ALA A 306 24.13 -3.75 12.77
CA ALA A 306 25.23 -3.21 13.57
C ALA A 306 25.51 -4.14 14.77
N SER A 307 26.75 -4.62 14.87
CA SER A 307 27.18 -5.37 16.05
C SER A 307 27.04 -4.47 17.28
N PRO A 308 26.62 -5.00 18.44
CA PRO A 308 26.57 -4.20 19.66
C PRO A 308 28.01 -3.91 20.12
N GLY A 309 28.56 -2.79 19.66
CA GLY A 309 29.87 -2.27 20.03
C GLY A 309 30.71 -1.82 18.84
N ASP A 310 30.50 -0.56 18.43
CA ASP A 310 31.54 0.35 17.94
C ASP A 310 31.42 1.66 18.73
#